data_AF-A0A7J4P2F9-F1
#
_entry.id   AF-A0A7J4P2F9-F1
#
_cell.length_a   1.000
_cell.length_b   1.000
_cell.length_c   1.000
_cell.angle_alpha   90.00
_cell.angle_beta   90.00
_cell.angle_gamma   90.00
#
_symmetry.space_group_name_H-M   'P 1'
#
loop_
_entity.id
_entity.type
_entity.pdbx_description
1 polymer ?
#
loop_
_entity_poly.entity_id
_entity_poly.type
_entity_poly.pdbx_seq_one_letter_code
_entity_poly.pdbx_strand_id
1 'polypeptide(L)'
;MELTITAVALLLVTVAASIIFYRKIQEATAEYADARESVRNITFGFTRQVNRLQQDVAKAENEATTAKIVASEALRNSGEAKEATLKGLEAVKSLQNRVETTETSVETLRKEVQKLATAPKQRVVIRQDISAPIPVQQGNVLAQLTETELSALKKIAELGEGAVPEIREHLGTTREHTARMLKKLYETGFVDRSTNAMPYRYSVRKEIRDLIQQQPEQKQTL
;
A
#
# COMPACT_ATOMS: atom_id res chain seq x y z
N MET A 1 51.53 -93.96 48.52
CA MET A 1 51.95 -93.37 47.23
C MET A 1 50.79 -93.22 46.24
N GLU A 2 49.80 -94.12 46.20
CA GLU A 2 48.72 -94.01 45.21
C GLU A 2 47.79 -92.80 45.43
N LEU A 3 47.41 -92.50 46.67
CA LEU A 3 46.54 -91.36 47.01
C LEU A 3 47.15 -89.99 46.63
N THR A 4 48.48 -89.87 46.72
CA THR A 4 49.19 -88.63 46.36
C THR A 4 49.25 -88.45 44.84
N ILE A 5 49.37 -89.55 44.08
CA ILE A 5 49.40 -89.52 42.61
C ILE A 5 48.02 -89.13 42.06
N THR A 6 46.94 -89.68 42.62
CA THR A 6 45.57 -89.34 42.19
C THR A 6 45.23 -87.89 42.51
N ALA A 7 45.63 -87.37 43.68
CA ALA A 7 45.45 -85.97 44.04
C ALA A 7 46.19 -85.01 43.09
N VAL A 8 47.44 -85.33 42.72
CA VAL A 8 48.23 -84.53 41.76
C VAL A 8 47.59 -84.56 40.37
N ALA A 9 47.14 -85.72 39.91
CA ALA A 9 46.45 -85.83 38.62
C ALA A 9 45.16 -85.00 38.57
N LEU A 10 44.37 -85.03 39.65
CA LEU A 10 43.14 -84.25 39.77
C LEU A 10 43.43 -82.74 39.77
N LEU A 11 44.50 -82.32 40.46
CA LEU A 11 44.94 -80.92 40.48
C LEU A 11 45.40 -80.44 39.10
N LEU A 12 46.11 -81.28 38.33
CA LEU A 12 46.49 -80.94 36.97
C LEU A 12 45.27 -80.77 36.05
N VAL A 13 44.26 -81.63 36.18
CA VAL A 13 43.01 -81.53 35.42
C VAL A 13 42.25 -80.26 35.79
N THR A 14 42.17 -79.90 37.09
CA THR A 14 41.48 -78.67 37.50
C THR A 14 42.21 -77.42 37.06
N VAL A 15 43.54 -77.39 37.10
CA VAL A 15 44.35 -76.28 36.57
C VAL A 15 44.18 -76.16 35.06
N ALA A 16 44.24 -77.27 34.32
CA ALA A 16 44.01 -77.27 32.88
C ALA A 16 42.60 -76.76 32.53
N ALA A 17 41.57 -77.26 33.22
CA ALA A 17 40.20 -76.78 33.06
C ALA A 17 40.08 -75.29 33.38
N SER A 18 40.69 -74.83 34.47
CA SER A 18 40.70 -73.41 34.88
C SER A 18 41.32 -72.52 33.80
N ILE A 19 42.42 -72.93 33.18
CA ILE A 19 43.07 -72.19 32.07
C ILE A 19 42.15 -72.14 30.84
N ILE A 20 41.50 -73.25 30.48
CA ILE A 20 40.56 -73.30 29.36
C ILE A 20 39.36 -72.37 29.61
N PHE A 21 38.76 -72.44 30.80
CA PHE A 21 37.65 -71.56 31.16
C PHE A 21 38.06 -70.09 31.18
N TYR A 22 39.25 -69.77 31.70
CA TYR A 22 39.77 -68.40 31.70
C TYR A 22 39.89 -67.85 30.28
N ARG A 23 40.46 -68.63 29.34
CA ARG A 23 40.56 -68.25 27.93
C ARG A 23 39.19 -68.07 27.28
N LYS A 24 38.26 -68.98 27.54
CA LYS A 24 36.91 -68.89 26.98
C LYS A 24 36.13 -67.68 27.48
N ILE A 25 36.32 -67.30 28.75
CA ILE A 25 35.74 -66.09 29.32
C ILE A 25 36.37 -64.84 28.70
N GLN A 26 37.68 -64.83 28.48
CA GLN A 26 38.37 -63.73 27.79
C GLN A 26 37.84 -63.53 26.36
N GLU A 27 37.67 -64.59 25.58
CA GLU A 27 37.09 -64.52 24.23
C GLU A 27 35.64 -64.02 24.26
N ALA A 28 34.80 -64.58 25.12
CA ALA A 28 33.40 -64.17 25.25
C ALA A 28 33.24 -62.71 25.72
N THR A 29 34.15 -62.23 26.58
CA THR A 29 34.14 -60.83 27.04
C THR A 29 34.60 -59.87 25.95
N ALA A 30 35.55 -60.28 25.11
CA ALA A 30 35.95 -59.50 23.94
C ALA A 30 34.81 -59.38 22.91
N GLU A 31 34.15 -60.50 22.58
CA GLU A 31 33.02 -60.52 21.66
C GLU A 31 31.82 -59.71 22.20
N TYR A 32 31.55 -59.81 23.51
CA TYR A 32 30.54 -58.98 24.17
C TYR A 32 30.88 -57.48 24.11
N ALA A 33 32.15 -57.11 24.29
CA ALA A 33 32.57 -55.71 24.24
C ALA A 33 32.33 -55.10 22.85
N ASP A 34 32.66 -55.84 21.79
CA ASP A 34 32.46 -55.42 20.39
C ASP A 34 30.97 -55.29 20.03
N ALA A 35 30.16 -56.28 20.42
CA ALA A 35 28.71 -56.23 20.25
C ALA A 35 28.08 -55.05 21.03
N ARG A 36 28.54 -54.81 22.27
CA ARG A 36 28.08 -53.69 23.10
C ARG A 36 28.42 -52.34 22.44
N GLU A 37 29.61 -52.20 21.87
CA GLU A 37 30.01 -50.98 21.16
C GLU A 37 29.14 -50.75 19.92
N SER A 38 28.88 -51.79 19.14
CA SER A 38 27.98 -51.71 17.98
C SER A 38 26.56 -51.26 18.36
N VAL A 39 25.97 -51.87 19.39
CA VAL A 39 24.63 -51.48 19.90
C VAL A 39 24.63 -50.06 20.46
N ARG A 40 25.69 -49.68 21.17
CA ARG A 40 25.88 -48.33 21.72
C ARG A 40 25.90 -47.30 20.58
N ASN A 41 26.66 -47.56 19.53
CA ASN A 41 26.77 -46.68 18.36
C ASN A 41 25.42 -46.55 17.62
N ILE A 42 24.70 -47.65 17.45
CA ILE A 42 23.35 -47.64 16.85
C ILE A 42 22.38 -46.83 17.72
N THR A 43 22.37 -47.06 19.03
CA THR A 43 21.46 -46.36 19.96
C THR A 43 21.73 -44.85 19.93
N PHE A 44 22.99 -44.43 20.05
CA PHE A 44 23.33 -43.00 19.97
C PHE A 44 23.03 -42.40 18.58
N GLY A 45 23.27 -43.16 17.51
CA GLY A 45 22.91 -42.77 16.15
C GLY A 45 21.41 -42.55 16.00
N PHE A 46 20.59 -43.45 16.53
CA PHE A 46 19.13 -43.36 16.50
C PHE A 46 18.64 -42.16 17.31
N THR A 47 19.10 -41.97 18.56
CA THR A 47 18.75 -40.79 19.35
C THR A 47 19.09 -39.48 18.62
N ARG A 48 20.26 -39.42 17.99
CA ARG A 48 20.66 -38.24 17.21
C ARG A 48 19.79 -38.03 15.97
N GLN A 49 19.44 -39.09 15.26
CA GLN A 49 18.54 -39.03 14.10
C GLN A 49 17.14 -38.60 14.50
N VAL A 50 16.59 -39.14 15.58
CA VAL A 50 15.28 -38.77 16.13
C VAL A 50 15.25 -37.28 16.48
N ASN A 51 16.28 -36.77 17.15
CA ASN A 51 16.35 -35.35 17.49
C ASN A 51 16.43 -34.44 16.25
N ARG A 52 17.16 -34.86 15.20
CA ARG A 52 17.21 -34.13 13.93
C ARG A 52 15.86 -34.14 13.23
N LEU A 53 15.20 -35.29 13.15
CA LEU A 53 13.87 -35.43 12.59
C LEU A 53 12.86 -34.55 13.32
N GLN A 54 12.89 -34.51 14.65
CA GLN A 54 12.04 -33.60 15.43
C GLN A 54 12.28 -32.13 15.07
N GLN A 55 13.54 -31.73 14.91
CA GLN A 55 13.88 -30.36 14.53
C GLN A 55 13.41 -30.03 13.10
N ASP A 56 13.58 -30.95 12.16
CA ASP A 56 13.17 -30.76 10.77
C ASP A 56 11.64 -30.72 10.62
N VAL A 57 10.92 -31.56 11.37
CA VAL A 57 9.45 -31.50 11.46
C VAL A 57 9.00 -30.17 12.04
N ALA A 58 9.61 -29.70 13.13
CA ALA A 58 9.27 -28.41 13.72
C ALA A 58 9.51 -27.23 12.74
N LYS A 59 10.58 -27.28 11.94
CA LYS A 59 10.81 -26.29 10.88
C LYS A 59 9.74 -26.37 9.79
N ALA A 60 9.42 -27.56 9.31
CA ALA A 60 8.39 -27.76 8.30
C ALA A 60 7.01 -27.29 8.78
N GLU A 61 6.66 -27.52 10.05
CA GLU A 61 5.42 -26.99 10.65
C GLU A 61 5.41 -25.46 10.69
N ASN A 62 6.52 -24.82 11.08
CA ASN A 62 6.63 -23.37 11.09
C ASN A 62 6.57 -22.76 9.67
N GLU A 63 7.20 -23.41 8.70
CA GLU A 63 7.10 -23.00 7.29
C GLU A 63 5.68 -23.19 6.74
N ALA A 64 5.02 -24.30 7.05
CA ALA A 64 3.64 -24.56 6.64
C ALA A 64 2.64 -23.59 7.25
N THR A 65 2.80 -23.24 8.53
CA THR A 65 1.96 -22.23 9.19
C THR A 65 2.17 -20.84 8.58
N THR A 66 3.42 -20.45 8.33
CA THR A 66 3.76 -19.20 7.64
C THR A 66 3.17 -19.17 6.23
N ALA A 67 3.35 -20.25 5.46
CA ALA A 67 2.80 -20.38 4.11
C ALA A 67 1.26 -20.29 4.12
N LYS A 68 0.60 -20.91 5.11
CA LYS A 68 -0.85 -20.81 5.27
C LYS A 68 -1.30 -19.38 5.55
N ILE A 69 -0.59 -18.65 6.40
CA ILE A 69 -0.89 -17.24 6.70
C ILE A 69 -0.76 -16.40 5.43
N VAL A 70 0.38 -16.49 4.74
CA VAL A 70 0.63 -15.76 3.49
C VAL A 70 -0.40 -16.10 2.42
N ALA A 71 -0.74 -17.39 2.26
CA ALA A 71 -1.78 -17.82 1.32
C ALA A 71 -3.15 -17.25 1.71
N SER A 72 -3.49 -17.25 2.99
CA SER A 72 -4.77 -16.70 3.46
C SER A 72 -4.86 -15.18 3.28
N GLU A 73 -3.74 -14.47 3.45
CA GLU A 73 -3.65 -13.02 3.20
C GLU A 73 -3.74 -12.72 1.70
N ALA A 74 -3.04 -13.46 0.86
CA ALA A 74 -3.12 -13.34 -0.59
C ALA A 74 -4.55 -13.62 -1.10
N LEU A 75 -5.24 -14.63 -0.55
CA LEU A 75 -6.63 -14.93 -0.87
C LEU A 75 -7.59 -13.82 -0.43
N ARG A 76 -7.37 -13.22 0.76
CA ARG A 76 -8.14 -12.06 1.22
C ARG A 76 -7.96 -10.86 0.31
N ASN A 77 -6.71 -10.48 0.02
CA ASN A 77 -6.41 -9.36 -0.88
C ASN A 77 -6.97 -9.59 -2.28
N SER A 78 -6.88 -10.82 -2.79
CA SER A 78 -7.49 -11.19 -4.08
C SER A 78 -9.02 -11.13 -4.03
N GLY A 79 -9.65 -11.48 -2.90
CA GLY A 79 -11.09 -11.38 -2.69
C GLY A 79 -11.56 -9.93 -2.69
N GLU A 80 -10.89 -9.06 -1.94
CA GLU A 80 -11.15 -7.61 -1.92
C GLU A 80 -10.94 -6.98 -3.30
N ALA A 81 -9.88 -7.37 -4.02
CA ALA A 81 -9.66 -6.94 -5.39
C ALA A 81 -10.79 -7.40 -6.32
N LYS A 82 -11.25 -8.66 -6.18
CA LYS A 82 -12.36 -9.19 -6.98
C LYS A 82 -13.67 -8.46 -6.68
N GLU A 83 -13.95 -8.16 -5.41
CA GLU A 83 -15.13 -7.38 -5.01
C GLU A 83 -15.06 -5.94 -5.55
N ALA A 84 -13.90 -5.29 -5.46
CA ALA A 84 -13.68 -3.96 -6.03
C ALA A 84 -13.88 -3.95 -7.55
N THR A 85 -13.39 -4.98 -8.26
CA THR A 85 -13.62 -5.11 -9.72
C THR A 85 -15.09 -5.35 -10.06
N LEU A 86 -15.83 -6.13 -9.25
CA LEU A 86 -17.28 -6.33 -9.43
C LEU A 86 -18.05 -5.02 -9.23
N LYS A 87 -17.77 -4.27 -8.16
CA LYS A 87 -18.35 -2.94 -7.93
C LYS A 87 -18.02 -1.97 -9.05
N GLY A 88 -16.77 -1.99 -9.55
CA GLY A 88 -16.35 -1.22 -10.71
C GLY A 88 -17.13 -1.59 -11.97
N LEU A 89 -17.34 -2.88 -12.23
CA LEU A 89 -18.10 -3.37 -13.38
C LEU A 89 -19.59 -2.97 -13.30
N GLU A 90 -20.19 -3.02 -12.11
CA GLU A 90 -21.55 -2.53 -11.88
C GLU A 90 -21.66 -1.02 -12.10
N ALA A 91 -20.68 -0.24 -11.61
CA ALA A 91 -20.61 1.20 -11.86
C ALA A 91 -20.51 1.49 -13.37
N VAL A 92 -19.69 0.75 -14.11
CA VAL A 92 -19.59 0.87 -15.58
C VAL A 92 -20.91 0.50 -16.26
N LYS A 93 -21.59 -0.56 -15.83
CA LYS A 93 -22.89 -0.95 -16.38
C LYS A 93 -23.97 0.12 -16.14
N SER A 94 -23.97 0.73 -14.95
CA SER A 94 -24.90 1.83 -14.65
C SER A 94 -24.58 3.10 -15.45
N LEU A 95 -23.29 3.40 -15.67
CA LEU A 95 -22.84 4.47 -16.56
C LEU A 95 -23.30 4.22 -18.00
N GLN A 96 -23.19 2.99 -18.49
CA GLN A 96 -23.66 2.62 -19.83
C GLN A 96 -25.17 2.87 -19.99
N ASN A 97 -25.98 2.45 -19.02
CA ASN A 97 -27.41 2.75 -19.03
C ASN A 97 -27.69 4.26 -19.02
N ARG A 98 -26.93 5.03 -18.23
CA ARG A 98 -27.06 6.50 -18.20
C ARG A 98 -26.67 7.14 -19.53
N VAL A 99 -25.62 6.65 -20.18
CA VAL A 99 -25.21 7.11 -21.52
C VAL A 99 -26.31 6.83 -22.53
N GLU A 100 -26.92 5.64 -22.50
CA GLU A 100 -28.03 5.27 -23.39
C GLU A 100 -29.28 6.15 -23.15
N THR A 101 -29.63 6.43 -21.88
CA THR A 101 -30.70 7.40 -21.56
C THR A 101 -30.36 8.82 -21.99
N THR A 102 -29.09 9.20 -21.96
CA THR A 102 -28.64 10.52 -22.40
C THR A 102 -28.69 10.61 -23.92
N GLU A 103 -28.29 9.55 -24.62
CA GLU A 103 -28.32 9.46 -26.08
C GLU A 103 -29.76 9.55 -26.61
N THR A 104 -30.69 8.80 -25.99
CA THR A 104 -32.12 8.93 -26.30
C THR A 104 -32.65 10.33 -26.02
N SER A 105 -32.25 10.97 -24.91
CA SER A 105 -32.64 12.35 -24.58
C SER A 105 -32.06 13.38 -25.55
N VAL A 106 -30.82 13.19 -26.02
CA VAL A 106 -30.20 14.03 -27.05
C VAL A 106 -30.91 13.86 -28.39
N GLU A 107 -31.32 12.64 -28.73
CA GLU A 107 -32.05 12.36 -29.96
C GLU A 107 -33.47 12.97 -29.94
N THR A 108 -34.17 12.93 -28.80
CA THR A 108 -35.46 13.62 -28.66
C THR A 108 -35.29 15.14 -28.73
N LEU A 109 -34.31 15.71 -28.02
CA LEU A 109 -33.96 17.13 -28.10
C LEU A 109 -33.63 17.54 -29.53
N ARG A 110 -32.84 16.74 -30.26
CA ARG A 110 -32.51 17.00 -31.66
C ARG A 110 -33.76 17.02 -32.53
N LYS A 111 -34.68 16.07 -32.34
CA LYS A 111 -35.97 16.05 -33.04
C LYS A 111 -36.85 17.25 -32.69
N GLU A 112 -36.86 17.69 -31.44
CA GLU A 112 -37.59 18.89 -31.01
C GLU A 112 -37.00 20.17 -31.60
N VAL A 113 -35.68 20.32 -31.59
CA VAL A 113 -34.98 21.45 -32.24
C VAL A 113 -35.25 21.46 -33.75
N GLN A 114 -35.26 20.30 -34.42
CA GLN A 114 -35.61 20.21 -35.84
C GLN A 114 -37.06 20.64 -36.10
N LYS A 115 -38.01 20.23 -35.25
CA LYS A 115 -39.42 20.64 -35.33
C LYS A 115 -39.60 22.15 -35.06
N LEU A 116 -38.88 22.69 -34.07
CA LEU A 116 -38.86 24.12 -33.76
C LEU A 116 -38.23 24.95 -34.89
N ALA A 117 -37.21 24.43 -35.57
CA ALA A 117 -36.61 25.06 -36.73
C ALA A 117 -37.50 25.04 -37.98
N THR A 118 -38.41 24.05 -38.10
CA THR A 118 -39.32 23.88 -39.24
C THR A 118 -40.71 24.50 -38.99
N ALA A 119 -41.05 24.79 -37.73
CA ALA A 119 -42.27 25.51 -37.38
C ALA A 119 -42.18 26.97 -37.85
N PRO A 120 -43.25 27.54 -38.45
CA PRO A 120 -43.24 28.93 -38.86
C PRO A 120 -42.99 29.81 -37.64
N LYS A 121 -42.03 30.74 -37.75
CA LYS A 121 -41.75 31.78 -36.74
C LYS A 121 -43.05 32.48 -36.36
N GLN A 122 -43.68 32.04 -35.28
CA GLN A 122 -44.76 32.79 -34.66
C GLN A 122 -44.08 33.97 -33.99
N ARG A 123 -44.01 35.06 -34.73
CA ARG A 123 -43.52 36.36 -34.30
C ARG A 123 -44.52 36.87 -33.26
N VAL A 124 -44.44 36.35 -32.04
CA VAL A 124 -45.01 37.04 -30.89
C VAL A 124 -44.12 38.24 -30.67
N VAL A 125 -44.60 39.40 -31.13
CA VAL A 125 -44.05 40.69 -30.76
C VAL A 125 -44.40 40.88 -29.28
N ILE A 126 -43.62 40.27 -28.39
CA ILE A 126 -43.46 40.80 -27.04
C ILE A 126 -42.42 41.90 -27.19
N ARG A 127 -42.88 43.14 -27.26
CA ARG A 127 -42.06 44.29 -26.87
C ARG A 127 -41.80 44.13 -25.38
N GLN A 128 -40.76 43.39 -25.03
CA GLN A 128 -40.02 43.63 -23.81
C GLN A 128 -38.71 44.23 -24.24
N ASP A 129 -38.54 45.49 -23.87
CA ASP A 129 -37.33 46.25 -24.08
C ASP A 129 -36.13 45.41 -23.67
N ILE A 130 -35.21 45.29 -24.62
CA ILE A 130 -33.89 44.72 -24.43
C ILE A 130 -33.14 45.72 -23.55
N SER A 131 -33.34 45.65 -22.25
CA SER A 131 -32.52 46.39 -21.29
C SER A 131 -31.36 45.51 -20.88
N ALA A 132 -30.25 45.78 -21.56
CA ALA A 132 -28.88 45.43 -21.23
C ALA A 132 -28.50 43.92 -21.27
N PRO A 133 -27.26 43.62 -21.70
CA PRO A 133 -26.66 42.32 -21.45
C PRO A 133 -26.76 42.04 -19.95
N ILE A 134 -27.04 40.78 -19.58
CA ILE A 134 -26.66 40.31 -18.24
C ILE A 134 -25.20 40.77 -18.07
N PRO A 135 -24.90 41.67 -17.12
CA PRO A 135 -23.52 41.93 -16.82
C PRO A 135 -23.04 40.57 -16.33
N VAL A 136 -22.15 39.94 -17.09
CA VAL A 136 -21.19 39.04 -16.47
C VAL A 136 -20.61 39.93 -15.38
N GLN A 137 -21.00 39.68 -14.13
CA GLN A 137 -20.39 40.39 -13.02
C GLN A 137 -18.95 39.88 -12.96
N GLN A 138 -18.13 40.41 -13.85
CA GLN A 138 -16.70 40.62 -13.68
C GLN A 138 -16.46 41.66 -12.55
N GLY A 139 -17.53 42.08 -11.86
CA GLY A 139 -17.49 42.70 -10.56
C GLY A 139 -16.95 41.73 -9.52
N ASN A 140 -15.65 41.87 -9.26
CA ASN A 140 -15.04 41.59 -7.98
C ASN A 140 -15.04 40.12 -7.52
N VAL A 141 -14.61 39.20 -8.38
CA VAL A 141 -14.14 37.87 -7.94
C VAL A 141 -13.05 38.01 -6.84
N LEU A 142 -12.30 39.12 -6.89
CA LEU A 142 -11.30 39.47 -5.90
C LEU A 142 -11.86 40.02 -4.56
N ALA A 143 -13.13 40.47 -4.49
CA ALA A 143 -13.71 40.98 -3.24
C ALA A 143 -14.17 39.87 -2.28
N GLN A 144 -14.23 38.63 -2.75
CA GLN A 144 -14.50 37.46 -1.91
C GLN A 144 -13.23 36.95 -1.19
N LEU A 145 -12.06 37.51 -1.53
CA LEU A 145 -10.79 37.15 -0.93
C LEU A 145 -10.55 37.95 0.35
N THR A 146 -9.99 37.28 1.34
CA THR A 146 -9.48 37.92 2.56
C THR A 146 -8.19 38.71 2.25
N GLU A 147 -7.87 39.71 3.08
CA GLU A 147 -6.69 40.57 2.90
C GLU A 147 -5.36 39.78 2.80
N THR A 148 -5.28 38.67 3.54
CA THR A 148 -4.13 37.74 3.53
C THR A 148 -4.07 36.91 2.25
N GLU A 149 -5.21 36.49 1.70
CA GLU A 149 -5.29 35.77 0.42
C GLU A 149 -4.90 36.67 -0.76
N LEU A 150 -5.33 37.93 -0.74
CA LEU A 150 -4.98 38.92 -1.77
C LEU A 150 -3.48 39.26 -1.74
N SER A 151 -2.90 39.41 -0.55
CA SER A 151 -1.47 39.62 -0.36
C SER A 151 -0.64 38.43 -0.87
N ALA A 152 -1.12 37.21 -0.65
CA ALA A 152 -0.48 36.00 -1.18
C ALA A 152 -0.50 35.96 -2.72
N LEU A 153 -1.64 36.28 -3.32
CA LEU A 153 -1.79 36.31 -4.79
C LEU A 153 -0.89 37.35 -5.44
N LYS A 154 -0.79 38.55 -4.86
CA LYS A 154 0.16 39.58 -5.32
C LYS A 154 1.59 39.06 -5.31
N LYS A 155 1.98 38.40 -4.21
CA LYS A 155 3.34 37.90 -4.10
C LYS A 155 3.67 36.78 -5.10
N ILE A 156 2.72 35.87 -5.32
CA ILE A 156 2.88 34.81 -6.32
C ILE A 156 2.90 35.40 -7.74
N ALA A 157 2.13 36.46 -8.00
CA ALA A 157 2.15 37.15 -9.30
C ALA A 157 3.50 37.83 -9.58
N GLU A 158 4.14 38.42 -8.56
CA GLU A 158 5.51 38.97 -8.66
C GLU A 158 6.57 37.89 -8.90
N LEU A 159 6.50 36.79 -8.15
CA LEU A 159 7.48 35.69 -8.23
C LEU A 159 7.28 34.82 -9.49
N GLY A 160 6.12 34.89 -10.12
CA GLY A 160 5.72 34.01 -11.23
C GLY A 160 5.29 32.62 -10.76
N GLU A 161 6.15 31.97 -9.96
CA GLU A 161 5.88 30.70 -9.28
C GLU A 161 6.42 30.73 -7.85
N GLY A 162 5.58 30.44 -6.85
CA GLY A 162 5.97 30.45 -5.44
C GLY A 162 5.76 29.11 -4.75
N ALA A 163 6.70 28.70 -3.92
CA ALA A 163 6.54 27.54 -3.02
C ALA A 163 5.97 27.98 -1.66
N VAL A 164 5.36 27.03 -0.92
CA VAL A 164 4.78 27.30 0.42
C VAL A 164 5.74 28.03 1.38
N PRO A 165 7.05 27.67 1.48
CA PRO A 165 7.98 28.37 2.36
C PRO A 165 8.22 29.84 1.97
N GLU A 166 8.30 30.12 0.66
CA GLU A 166 8.57 31.46 0.10
C GLU A 166 7.36 32.38 0.34
N ILE A 167 6.15 31.85 0.16
CA ILE A 167 4.90 32.59 0.39
C ILE A 167 4.67 32.83 1.89
N ARG A 168 5.05 31.85 2.73
CA ARG A 168 4.97 31.97 4.20
C ARG A 168 5.81 33.11 4.74
N GLU A 169 7.05 33.25 4.26
CA GLU A 169 7.99 34.28 4.72
C GLU A 169 7.42 35.69 4.57
N HIS A 170 6.65 35.92 3.50
CA HIS A 170 6.01 37.20 3.24
C HIS A 170 4.74 37.45 4.07
N LEU A 171 4.01 36.40 4.45
CA LEU A 171 2.73 36.52 5.17
C LEU A 171 2.88 36.45 6.69
N GLY A 172 4.04 36.03 7.21
CA GLY A 172 4.26 35.86 8.65
C GLY A 172 3.36 34.81 9.31
N THR A 173 2.76 33.90 8.53
CA THR A 173 1.83 32.86 9.02
C THR A 173 2.52 31.51 9.24
N THR A 174 1.85 30.54 9.87
CA THR A 174 2.39 29.19 10.00
C THR A 174 2.35 28.44 8.66
N ARG A 175 3.30 27.50 8.46
CA ARG A 175 3.41 26.70 7.21
C ARG A 175 2.10 25.98 6.88
N GLU A 176 1.37 25.53 7.90
CA GLU A 176 0.09 24.86 7.73
C GLU A 176 -1.01 25.83 7.29
N HIS A 177 -1.08 27.02 7.88
CA HIS A 177 -2.10 27.99 7.52
C HIS A 177 -1.91 28.48 6.07
N THR A 178 -0.65 28.75 5.67
CA THR A 178 -0.31 29.08 4.29
C THR A 178 -0.69 27.94 3.32
N ALA A 179 -0.42 26.69 3.68
CA ALA A 179 -0.77 25.54 2.85
C ALA A 179 -2.30 25.36 2.70
N ARG A 180 -3.07 25.56 3.78
CA ARG A 180 -4.54 25.53 3.75
C ARG A 180 -5.11 26.65 2.89
N MET A 181 -4.56 27.85 3.00
CA MET A 181 -4.96 29.00 2.19
C MET A 181 -4.66 28.78 0.71
N LEU A 182 -3.45 28.30 0.36
CA LEU A 182 -3.08 27.99 -1.02
C LEU A 182 -3.90 26.85 -1.61
N LYS A 183 -4.28 25.86 -0.79
CA LYS A 183 -5.22 24.81 -1.20
C LYS A 183 -6.60 25.41 -1.53
N LYS A 184 -7.12 26.31 -0.69
CA LYS A 184 -8.38 27.01 -0.94
C LYS A 184 -8.32 27.84 -2.22
N LEU A 185 -7.24 28.59 -2.46
CA LEU A 185 -7.03 29.39 -3.68
C LEU A 185 -6.92 28.54 -4.95
N TYR A 186 -6.40 27.31 -4.83
CA TYR A 186 -6.40 26.33 -5.92
C TYR A 186 -7.81 25.81 -6.21
N GLU A 187 -8.59 25.47 -5.18
CA GLU A 187 -9.97 24.97 -5.31
C GLU A 187 -10.92 26.03 -5.88
N THR A 188 -10.73 27.30 -5.55
CA THR A 188 -11.50 28.42 -6.10
C THR A 188 -10.99 28.90 -7.46
N GLY A 189 -9.91 28.31 -7.99
CA GLY A 189 -9.44 28.51 -9.36
C GLY A 189 -8.54 29.73 -9.60
N PHE A 190 -8.12 30.44 -8.53
CA PHE A 190 -7.24 31.61 -8.66
C PHE A 190 -5.78 31.24 -8.99
N VAL A 191 -5.35 30.06 -8.56
CA VAL A 191 -3.96 29.60 -8.62
C VAL A 191 -3.91 28.18 -9.17
N ASP A 192 -2.96 27.92 -10.06
CA ASP A 192 -2.64 26.58 -10.53
C ASP A 192 -1.49 25.98 -9.70
N ARG A 193 -1.56 24.68 -9.43
CA ARG A 193 -0.51 23.93 -8.71
C ARG A 193 0.31 23.10 -9.69
N SER A 194 1.63 23.26 -9.64
CA SER A 194 2.57 22.40 -10.36
C SER A 194 2.99 21.23 -9.46
N THR A 195 2.61 20.02 -9.87
CA THR A 195 3.01 18.76 -9.21
C THR A 195 4.35 18.23 -9.73
N ASN A 196 5.03 18.98 -10.59
CA ASN A 196 6.27 18.53 -11.25
C ASN A 196 7.48 18.50 -10.29
N ALA A 197 7.41 19.22 -9.16
CA ALA A 197 8.47 19.26 -8.16
C ALA A 197 7.88 19.35 -6.74
N MET A 198 8.63 18.81 -5.77
CA MET A 198 8.35 18.98 -4.33
C MET A 198 9.36 19.97 -3.73
N PRO A 199 8.94 20.93 -2.89
CA PRO A 199 7.55 21.25 -2.51
C PRO A 199 6.74 21.80 -3.70
N TYR A 200 5.42 21.59 -3.68
CA TYR A 200 4.54 22.06 -4.75
C TYR A 200 4.68 23.56 -4.98
N ARG A 201 4.73 23.95 -6.25
CA ARG A 201 4.80 25.34 -6.69
C ARG A 201 3.42 25.80 -7.14
N TYR A 202 3.13 27.07 -6.87
CA TYR A 202 1.86 27.71 -7.13
C TYR A 202 2.08 28.87 -8.10
N SER A 203 1.24 28.97 -9.13
CA SER A 203 1.29 30.04 -10.14
C SER A 203 -0.08 30.67 -10.33
N VAL A 204 -0.16 32.01 -10.38
CA VAL A 204 -1.43 32.71 -10.63
C VAL A 204 -1.88 32.51 -12.09
N ARG A 205 -3.16 32.17 -12.29
CA ARG A 205 -3.77 32.03 -13.63
C ARG A 205 -3.68 33.36 -14.38
N LYS A 206 -3.44 33.31 -15.70
CA LYS A 206 -3.27 34.51 -16.55
C LYS A 206 -4.43 35.52 -16.40
N GLU A 207 -5.66 35.02 -16.40
CA GLU A 207 -6.89 35.83 -16.23
C GLU A 207 -6.93 36.60 -14.90
N ILE A 208 -6.41 36.00 -13.82
CA ILE A 208 -6.38 36.60 -12.48
C ILE A 208 -5.20 37.56 -12.34
N ARG A 209 -4.08 37.28 -13.00
CA ARG A 209 -2.91 38.16 -13.04
C ARG A 209 -3.27 39.53 -13.63
N ASP A 210 -4.05 39.54 -14.71
CA ASP A 210 -4.51 40.77 -15.37
C ASP A 210 -5.44 41.58 -14.46
N LEU A 211 -6.31 40.91 -13.70
CA LEU A 211 -7.19 41.55 -12.71
C LEU A 211 -6.43 42.16 -11.53
N ILE A 212 -5.36 41.50 -11.05
CA ILE A 212 -4.51 42.02 -9.98
C ILE A 212 -3.71 43.25 -10.45
N GLN A 213 -3.21 43.25 -11.69
CA GLN A 213 -2.49 44.40 -12.26
C GLN A 213 -3.40 45.59 -12.57
N GLN A 214 -4.70 45.37 -12.82
CA GLN A 214 -5.68 46.43 -13.03
C GLN A 214 -6.16 47.11 -11.72
N GLN A 215 -5.80 46.58 -10.55
CA GLN A 215 -6.03 47.24 -9.25
C GLN A 215 -4.74 47.61 -8.49
N PRO A 216 -3.87 48.49 -9.02
CA PRO A 216 -2.72 48.95 -8.25
C PRO A 216 -3.04 50.02 -7.21
N GLU A 217 -4.20 50.69 -7.22
CA GLU A 217 -4.47 51.79 -6.29
C GLU A 217 -5.90 51.82 -5.71
N GLN A 218 -6.07 51.25 -4.52
CA GLN A 218 -6.87 51.90 -3.47
C GLN A 218 -5.99 51.95 -2.22
N LYS A 219 -5.37 53.12 -2.04
CA LYS A 219 -4.42 53.46 -1.00
C LYS A 219 -5.06 53.50 0.39
N GLN A 220 -4.19 53.26 1.38
CA GLN A 220 -4.12 54.03 2.62
C GLN A 220 -4.91 55.35 2.54
N THR A 221 -5.95 55.49 3.35
CA THR A 221 -6.28 56.79 3.97
C THR A 221 -7.19 56.57 5.18
N LEU A 222 -6.69 57.11 6.31
CA LEU A 222 -7.32 57.39 7.61
C LEU A 222 -7.33 56.27 8.64
#